data_AF-A0A4Y8RGW5-F1
#
_entry.id   AF-A0A4Y8RGW5-F1
#
_cell.length_a   1.000
_cell.length_b   1.000
_cell.length_c   1.000
_cell.angle_alpha   90.00
_cell.angle_beta   90.00
_cell.angle_gamma   90.00
#
_symmetry.space_group_name_H-M   'P 1'
#
loop_
_entity.id
_entity.type
_entity.pdbx_description
1 polymer ?
#
loop_
_entity_poly.entity_id
_entity_poly.type
_entity_poly.pdbx_seq_one_letter_code
_entity_poly.pdbx_strand_id
1 'polypeptide(L)'
;MAARLPLAIALVALLTGCAASDPIALAPLPAPMPASQTSPANPVGAIAAADDSAPTDPGETGAVLGGGTPSKAEIAYAEATAAGVFRRRKAERATSFLPAGTVDGYGLCLRSPARKGAGYDYVLVLQVRRNAGSAISQVDDDTLVMRRPGDSAPCRTARLDWVGVG
;
A
#
# COMPACT_ATOMS: atom_id res chain seq x y z
N MET A 1 28.22 -45.64 -13.54
CA MET A 1 27.77 -46.45 -12.39
C MET A 1 26.73 -45.64 -11.64
N ALA A 2 25.51 -46.15 -11.59
CA ALA A 2 24.33 -45.46 -11.08
C ALA A 2 24.15 -45.76 -9.58
N ALA A 3 23.81 -44.75 -8.80
CA ALA A 3 23.26 -44.94 -7.46
C ALA A 3 21.90 -44.25 -7.42
N ARG A 4 20.84 -45.07 -7.52
CA ARG A 4 19.45 -44.71 -7.25
C ARG A 4 19.22 -44.88 -5.75
N LEU A 5 18.70 -43.85 -5.07
CA LEU A 5 18.15 -43.98 -3.72
C LEU A 5 16.62 -43.86 -3.78
N PRO A 6 15.86 -44.80 -3.18
CA PRO A 6 14.41 -44.83 -3.24
C PRO A 6 13.77 -44.19 -1.98
N LEU A 7 12.54 -43.70 -2.17
CA LEU A 7 11.37 -43.93 -1.30
C LEU A 7 11.43 -43.44 0.16
N ALA A 8 10.60 -42.45 0.49
CA ALA A 8 9.61 -42.58 1.58
C ALA A 8 8.61 -41.42 1.56
N ILE A 9 7.37 -41.77 1.21
CA ILE A 9 6.14 -41.02 1.44
C ILE A 9 5.88 -41.01 2.95
N ALA A 10 5.64 -39.84 3.54
CA ALA A 10 5.01 -39.72 4.85
C ALA A 10 3.83 -38.75 4.73
N LEU A 11 2.68 -39.36 4.48
CA LEU A 11 1.35 -38.78 4.59
C LEU A 11 1.06 -38.56 6.08
N VAL A 12 0.79 -37.32 6.51
CA VAL A 12 0.13 -37.06 7.80
C VAL A 12 -1.07 -36.17 7.51
N ALA A 13 -2.22 -36.83 7.44
CA ALA A 13 -3.53 -36.24 7.54
C ALA A 13 -3.86 -35.92 9.01
N LEU A 14 -4.93 -35.14 9.17
CA LEU A 14 -5.69 -34.85 10.40
C LEU A 14 -5.17 -33.66 11.20
N LEU A 15 -5.97 -32.58 11.18
CA LEU A 15 -6.69 -32.14 12.38
C LEU A 15 -7.83 -31.21 11.98
N THR A 16 -8.99 -31.85 11.84
CA THR A 16 -10.32 -31.27 11.91
C THR A 16 -10.48 -30.62 13.29
N GLY A 17 -10.57 -29.29 13.30
CA GLY A 17 -10.81 -28.51 14.52
C GLY A 17 -12.00 -27.57 14.32
N CYS A 18 -13.22 -28.11 14.40
CA CYS A 18 -14.42 -27.32 14.66
C CYS A 18 -14.49 -27.08 16.17
N ALA A 19 -14.31 -25.83 16.61
CA ALA A 19 -14.57 -25.45 17.98
C ALA A 19 -15.31 -24.11 18.03
N ALA A 20 -16.54 -24.21 18.53
CA ALA A 20 -17.33 -23.23 19.27
C ALA A 20 -17.50 -21.82 18.67
N SER A 21 -18.72 -21.59 18.15
CA SER A 21 -19.30 -20.25 18.03
C SER A 21 -19.65 -19.74 19.43
N ASP A 22 -18.93 -18.71 19.90
CA ASP A 22 -19.36 -17.92 21.05
C ASP A 22 -20.56 -17.02 20.66
N PRO A 23 -21.61 -16.92 21.50
CA PRO A 23 -22.61 -15.89 21.34
C PRO A 23 -21.98 -14.54 21.68
N ILE A 24 -21.81 -13.69 20.66
CA ILE A 24 -21.44 -12.29 20.81
C ILE A 24 -22.50 -11.61 21.68
N ALA A 25 -22.15 -11.32 22.94
CA ALA A 25 -22.91 -10.43 23.79
C ALA A 25 -22.90 -9.04 23.14
N LEU A 26 -24.05 -8.61 22.60
CA LEU A 26 -24.25 -7.24 22.13
C LEU A 26 -24.09 -6.30 23.33
N ALA A 27 -22.96 -5.59 23.39
CA ALA A 27 -22.83 -4.43 24.25
C ALA A 27 -23.80 -3.32 23.79
N PRO A 28 -24.50 -2.65 24.71
CA PRO A 28 -25.38 -1.53 24.36
C PRO A 28 -24.57 -0.39 23.73
N LEU A 29 -25.10 0.15 22.63
CA LEU A 29 -24.56 1.29 21.92
C LEU A 29 -24.46 2.51 22.88
N PRO A 30 -23.30 3.18 22.97
CA PRO A 30 -23.20 4.44 23.70
C PRO A 30 -24.05 5.51 23.02
N ALA A 31 -24.72 6.33 23.82
CA ALA A 31 -25.56 7.43 23.37
C ALA A 31 -24.78 8.42 22.48
N PRO A 32 -25.42 9.03 21.47
CA PRO A 32 -24.80 10.05 20.63
C PRO A 32 -24.41 11.26 21.49
N MET A 33 -23.12 11.61 21.48
CA MET A 33 -22.65 12.87 22.05
C MET A 33 -23.10 14.04 21.17
N PRO A 34 -23.47 15.19 21.75
CA PRO A 34 -23.76 16.40 20.97
C PRO A 34 -22.48 16.92 20.29
N ALA A 35 -22.58 17.18 18.99
CA ALA A 35 -21.52 17.81 18.22
C ALA A 35 -21.36 19.27 18.65
N SER A 36 -20.28 19.58 19.38
CA SER A 36 -19.81 20.94 19.56
C SER A 36 -19.22 21.44 18.24
N GLN A 37 -20.02 22.18 17.49
CA GLN A 37 -19.54 23.01 16.39
C GLN A 37 -18.90 24.26 16.97
N THR A 38 -17.59 24.38 16.85
CA THR A 38 -16.89 25.66 16.95
C THR A 38 -16.15 25.89 15.64
N SER A 39 -16.77 26.70 14.77
CA SER A 39 -16.12 27.35 13.65
C SER A 39 -15.22 28.48 14.16
N PRO A 40 -13.93 28.52 13.82
CA PRO A 40 -13.21 29.77 13.70
C PRO A 40 -13.30 30.27 12.27
N ALA A 41 -13.96 31.43 12.11
CA ALA A 41 -13.84 32.26 10.92
C ALA A 41 -12.37 32.71 10.78
N ASN A 42 -11.71 32.31 9.70
CA ASN A 42 -10.38 32.82 9.36
C ASN A 42 -10.53 33.84 8.22
N PRO A 43 -9.89 35.03 8.33
CA PRO A 43 -10.07 36.12 7.39
C PRO A 43 -9.35 35.86 6.06
N VAL A 44 -10.03 36.27 4.98
CA VAL A 44 -9.55 36.28 3.60
C VAL A 44 -8.43 37.30 3.46
N GLY A 45 -7.19 36.80 3.35
CA GLY A 45 -6.03 37.57 2.92
C GLY A 45 -5.80 37.37 1.42
N ALA A 46 -6.01 38.42 0.64
CA ALA A 46 -5.71 38.47 -0.78
C ALA A 46 -4.20 38.34 -1.04
N ILE A 47 -3.83 37.48 -1.99
CA ILE A 47 -2.51 37.51 -2.63
C ILE A 47 -2.67 37.43 -4.15
N ALA A 48 -2.29 38.55 -4.75
CA ALA A 48 -1.77 38.83 -6.08
C ALA A 48 -1.71 37.72 -7.16
N ALA A 49 -2.26 38.11 -8.32
CA ALA A 49 -1.77 37.86 -9.69
C ALA A 49 -1.10 36.51 -10.00
N ALA A 50 -1.88 35.62 -10.62
CA ALA A 50 -1.37 34.48 -11.36
C ALA A 50 -0.73 34.95 -12.67
N ASP A 51 0.56 34.65 -12.82
CA ASP A 51 1.29 34.67 -14.08
C ASP A 51 0.91 33.42 -14.88
N ASP A 52 0.50 33.64 -16.13
CA ASP A 52 0.07 32.65 -17.09
C ASP A 52 1.29 31.90 -17.63
N SER A 53 1.52 30.68 -17.14
CA SER A 53 2.47 29.75 -17.73
C SER A 53 1.89 28.35 -17.63
N ALA A 54 1.05 28.03 -18.61
CA ALA A 54 0.66 26.66 -18.90
C ALA A 54 1.90 25.84 -19.27
N PRO A 55 2.24 24.76 -18.54
CA PRO A 55 3.17 23.79 -19.07
C PRO A 55 2.42 22.96 -20.13
N THR A 56 2.85 23.13 -21.38
CA THR A 56 2.53 22.25 -22.50
C THR A 56 2.95 20.83 -22.12
N ASP A 57 1.98 19.98 -21.80
CA ASP A 57 2.18 18.56 -21.53
C ASP A 57 2.39 17.82 -22.87
N PRO A 58 3.59 17.30 -23.18
CA PRO A 58 3.80 16.62 -24.44
C PRO A 58 3.30 15.18 -24.32
N GLY A 59 2.15 14.94 -24.94
CA GLY A 59 1.87 13.63 -25.54
C GLY A 59 1.43 12.56 -24.55
N GLU A 60 0.11 12.45 -24.44
CA GLU A 60 -0.64 11.25 -24.09
C GLU A 60 -0.20 10.06 -24.98
N THR A 61 0.96 9.49 -24.65
CA THR A 61 1.46 8.25 -25.25
C THR A 61 0.80 7.14 -24.46
N GLY A 62 -0.13 6.42 -25.09
CA GLY A 62 -0.96 5.37 -24.49
C GLY A 62 -0.26 4.63 -23.36
N ALA A 63 -0.73 4.90 -22.13
CA ALA A 63 -0.09 4.49 -20.90
C ALA A 63 0.03 2.96 -20.86
N VAL A 64 1.25 2.46 -20.97
CA VAL A 64 1.59 1.15 -20.45
C VAL A 64 1.36 1.23 -18.94
N LEU A 65 0.24 0.69 -18.48
CA LEU A 65 -0.14 0.69 -17.07
C LEU A 65 0.81 -0.25 -16.31
N GLY A 66 1.88 0.32 -15.74
CA GLY A 66 2.82 -0.31 -14.82
C GLY A 66 4.28 -0.27 -15.27
N GLY A 67 5.18 -0.26 -14.29
CA GLY A 67 6.60 0.07 -14.46
C GLY A 67 6.88 1.59 -14.44
N GLY A 68 8.05 1.95 -13.91
CA GLY A 68 8.52 3.34 -13.83
C GLY A 68 8.91 3.79 -12.42
N THR A 69 9.55 4.94 -12.33
CA THR A 69 10.00 5.54 -11.05
C THR A 69 8.85 6.30 -10.39
N PRO A 70 8.61 6.13 -9.09
CA PRO A 70 7.64 6.92 -8.33
C PRO A 70 8.00 8.40 -8.28
N SER A 71 7.00 9.26 -8.41
CA SER A 71 7.09 10.70 -8.23
C SER A 71 7.32 11.05 -6.76
N LYS A 72 7.72 12.29 -6.47
CA LYS A 72 7.90 12.75 -5.08
C LYS A 72 6.63 12.62 -4.24
N ALA A 73 5.46 12.87 -4.83
CA ALA A 73 4.18 12.74 -4.13
C ALA A 73 3.86 11.27 -3.81
N GLU A 74 4.13 10.36 -4.75
CA GLU A 74 3.93 8.91 -4.58
C GLU A 74 4.87 8.36 -3.50
N ILE A 75 6.11 8.85 -3.45
CA ILE A 75 7.08 8.52 -2.40
C ILE A 75 6.56 8.99 -1.03
N ALA A 76 6.14 10.25 -0.90
CA ALA A 76 5.64 10.78 0.36
C ALA A 76 4.41 10.01 0.86
N TYR A 77 3.50 9.66 -0.04
CA TYR A 77 2.33 8.82 0.27
C TYR A 77 2.75 7.43 0.76
N ALA A 78 3.71 6.80 0.08
CA ALA A 78 4.24 5.50 0.43
C ALA A 78 4.94 5.50 1.81
N GLU A 79 5.68 6.56 2.13
CA GLU A 79 6.32 6.78 3.43
C GLU A 79 5.29 6.94 4.55
N ALA A 80 4.28 7.80 4.36
CA ALA A 80 3.19 7.96 5.31
C ALA A 80 2.43 6.64 5.53
N THR A 81 2.16 5.89 4.46
CA THR A 81 1.53 4.57 4.52
C THR A 81 2.40 3.58 5.28
N ALA A 82 3.70 3.53 5.01
CA ALA A 82 4.64 2.65 5.72
C ALA A 82 4.66 2.96 7.23
N ALA A 83 4.71 4.24 7.60
CA ALA A 83 4.68 4.68 8.99
C ALA A 83 3.40 4.21 9.72
N GLY A 84 2.24 4.31 9.06
CA GLY A 84 0.97 3.83 9.60
C GLY A 84 0.88 2.30 9.69
N VAL A 85 1.12 1.60 8.58
CA VAL A 85 0.92 0.15 8.47
C VAL A 85 1.92 -0.64 9.29
N PHE A 86 3.20 -0.25 9.27
CA PHE A 86 4.24 -0.92 10.03
C PHE A 86 4.43 -0.37 11.44
N ARG A 87 3.57 0.56 11.88
CA ARG A 87 3.60 1.19 13.21
C ARG A 87 4.97 1.81 13.51
N ARG A 88 5.48 2.61 12.56
CA ARG A 88 6.78 3.30 12.62
C ARG A 88 8.01 2.40 12.81
N ARG A 89 7.91 1.11 12.49
CA ARG A 89 9.08 0.24 12.38
C ARG A 89 9.90 0.62 11.15
N LYS A 90 11.18 0.24 11.14
CA LYS A 90 12.04 0.33 9.95
C LYS A 90 11.33 -0.31 8.76
N ALA A 91 11.20 0.43 7.68
CA ALA A 91 10.56 -0.04 6.47
C ALA A 91 11.39 0.38 5.26
N GLU A 92 11.13 -0.29 4.15
CA GLU A 92 11.75 -0.05 2.86
C GLU A 92 10.66 0.01 1.80
N ARG A 93 10.90 0.81 0.77
CA ARG A 93 10.04 0.98 -0.41
C ARG A 93 10.79 0.50 -1.65
N ALA A 94 10.06 -0.12 -2.57
CA ALA A 94 10.61 -0.45 -3.88
C ALA A 94 10.97 0.83 -4.65
N THR A 95 12.12 0.85 -5.33
CA THR A 95 12.56 2.04 -6.09
C THR A 95 11.72 2.31 -7.34
N SER A 96 11.03 1.29 -7.84
CA SER A 96 10.14 1.33 -9.00
C SER A 96 8.77 0.75 -8.67
N PHE A 97 7.76 1.12 -9.47
CA PHE A 97 6.49 0.40 -9.50
C PHE A 97 6.69 -1.03 -10.04
N LEU A 98 5.78 -1.92 -9.66
CA LEU A 98 5.66 -3.25 -10.24
C LEU A 98 5.53 -3.15 -11.77
N PRO A 99 6.10 -4.11 -12.52
CA PRO A 99 6.00 -4.13 -13.98
C PRO A 99 4.55 -4.13 -14.47
N ALA A 100 4.33 -3.59 -15.67
CA ALA A 100 3.02 -3.57 -16.31
C ALA A 100 2.36 -4.94 -16.36
N GLY A 101 1.05 -4.97 -16.14
CA GLY A 101 0.25 -6.19 -16.16
C GLY A 101 0.43 -7.10 -14.93
N THR A 102 1.25 -6.72 -13.94
CA THR A 102 1.33 -7.44 -12.66
C THR A 102 0.07 -7.20 -11.81
N VAL A 103 -0.45 -5.98 -11.87
CA VAL A 103 -1.65 -5.51 -11.16
C VAL A 103 -2.36 -4.48 -12.05
N ASP A 104 -3.65 -4.28 -11.84
CA ASP A 104 -4.45 -3.31 -12.59
C ASP A 104 -4.21 -1.87 -12.09
N GLY A 105 -3.02 -1.33 -12.40
CA GLY A 105 -2.61 0.02 -12.02
C GLY A 105 -1.13 0.13 -11.66
N TYR A 106 -0.81 1.11 -10.82
CA TYR A 106 0.55 1.41 -10.37
C TYR A 106 0.77 0.81 -8.98
N GLY A 107 1.29 -0.41 -8.95
CA GLY A 107 1.58 -1.12 -7.71
C GLY A 107 2.94 -0.77 -7.14
N LEU A 108 2.98 -0.17 -5.95
CA LEU A 108 4.21 0.15 -5.24
C LEU A 108 4.35 -0.72 -3.99
N CYS A 109 5.48 -1.41 -3.88
CA CYS A 109 5.71 -2.35 -2.80
C CYS A 109 6.43 -1.70 -1.62
N LEU A 110 5.98 -2.05 -0.42
CA LEU A 110 6.62 -1.73 0.85
C LEU A 110 6.95 -3.03 1.58
N ARG A 111 8.03 -3.00 2.35
CA ARG A 111 8.37 -4.09 3.26
C ARG A 111 8.94 -3.60 4.57
N SER A 112 8.78 -4.39 5.61
CA SER A 112 9.42 -4.19 6.92
C SER A 112 9.87 -5.55 7.44
N PRO A 113 11.01 -5.65 8.17
CA PRO A 113 11.39 -6.90 8.82
C PRO A 113 10.21 -7.47 9.62
N ALA A 114 9.96 -8.77 9.48
CA ALA A 114 8.81 -9.42 10.11
C ALA A 114 8.84 -9.21 11.63
N ARG A 115 7.66 -8.97 12.24
CA ARG A 115 7.58 -8.77 13.70
C ARG A 115 8.01 -10.01 14.48
N LYS A 116 7.78 -11.19 13.92
CA LYS A 116 8.13 -12.49 14.52
C LYS A 116 8.74 -13.36 13.42
N GLY A 117 9.86 -14.01 13.75
CA GLY A 117 10.55 -14.92 12.84
C GLY A 117 11.44 -14.20 11.82
N ALA A 118 11.88 -14.96 10.82
CA ALA A 118 12.71 -14.46 9.73
C ALA A 118 11.84 -13.94 8.58
N GLY A 119 12.37 -12.99 7.80
CA GLY A 119 11.74 -12.48 6.58
C GLY A 119 11.14 -11.08 6.73
N TYR A 120 10.19 -10.78 5.87
CA TYR A 120 9.59 -9.45 5.74
C TYR A 120 8.06 -9.51 5.68
N ASP A 121 7.42 -8.54 6.31
CA ASP A 121 6.01 -8.22 6.09
C ASP A 121 5.90 -7.34 4.85
N TYR A 122 5.07 -7.74 3.87
CA TYR A 122 4.90 -7.01 2.61
C TYR A 122 3.54 -6.34 2.52
N VAL A 123 3.54 -5.14 1.96
CA VAL A 123 2.34 -4.35 1.68
C VAL A 123 2.42 -3.88 0.24
N LEU A 124 1.31 -3.98 -0.47
CA LEU A 124 1.16 -3.44 -1.82
C LEU A 124 0.24 -2.23 -1.76
N VAL A 125 0.77 -1.08 -2.17
CA VAL A 125 -0.01 0.15 -2.39
C VAL A 125 -0.37 0.19 -3.87
N LEU A 126 -1.63 0.04 -4.20
CA LEU A 126 -2.12 0.08 -5.58
C LEU A 126 -2.80 1.41 -5.84
N GLN A 127 -2.24 2.17 -6.78
CA GLN A 127 -2.81 3.43 -7.26
C GLN A 127 -3.44 3.20 -8.63
N VAL A 128 -4.71 3.55 -8.81
CA VAL A 128 -5.39 3.39 -10.12
C VAL A 128 -4.82 4.37 -11.16
N ARG A 129 -4.31 5.53 -10.71
CA ARG A 129 -3.74 6.59 -11.54
C ARG A 129 -2.41 7.09 -10.96
N ARG A 130 -1.54 7.69 -11.79
CA ARG A 130 -0.30 8.33 -11.32
C ARG A 130 -0.60 9.62 -10.58
N ASN A 131 0.13 9.87 -9.51
CA ASN A 131 0.05 11.15 -8.79
C ASN A 131 1.15 12.06 -9.37
N ALA A 132 0.83 12.73 -10.48
CA ALA A 132 1.75 13.58 -11.22
C ALA A 132 1.76 15.06 -10.79
N GLY A 133 1.02 15.45 -9.74
CA GLY A 133 0.77 16.86 -9.39
C GLY A 133 0.91 17.24 -7.91
N SER A 134 0.39 18.42 -7.57
CA SER A 134 0.23 18.92 -6.19
C SER A 134 -0.77 18.07 -5.40
N ALA A 135 -0.84 18.31 -4.07
CA ALA A 135 -1.58 17.50 -3.11
C ALA A 135 -2.97 17.09 -3.62
N ILE A 136 -3.12 15.79 -3.92
CA ILE A 136 -4.41 15.23 -4.32
C ILE A 136 -5.30 15.19 -3.08
N SER A 137 -6.55 15.60 -3.27
CA SER A 137 -7.58 15.52 -2.23
C SER A 137 -7.72 14.08 -1.79
N GLN A 138 -7.65 13.84 -0.47
CA GLN A 138 -7.77 12.51 0.13
C GLN A 138 -9.11 11.81 -0.23
N VAL A 139 -10.12 12.57 -0.67
CA VAL A 139 -11.42 12.06 -1.12
C VAL A 139 -11.36 11.49 -2.54
N ASP A 140 -10.41 11.94 -3.37
CA ASP A 140 -10.25 11.54 -4.76
C ASP A 140 -9.17 10.46 -4.95
N ASP A 141 -8.53 10.01 -3.86
CA ASP A 141 -7.49 8.99 -3.91
C ASP A 141 -8.09 7.59 -4.06
N ASP A 142 -8.12 7.09 -5.29
CA ASP A 142 -8.36 5.68 -5.63
C ASP A 142 -7.12 4.83 -5.29
N THR A 143 -6.72 4.82 -4.01
CA THR A 143 -5.57 4.05 -3.53
C THR A 143 -6.00 2.91 -2.62
N LEU A 144 -5.55 1.70 -2.94
CA LEU A 144 -5.80 0.49 -2.15
C LEU A 144 -4.52 0.05 -1.44
N VAL A 145 -4.60 -0.16 -0.14
CA VAL A 145 -3.48 -0.67 0.67
C VAL A 145 -3.72 -2.13 1.03
N MET A 146 -3.07 -3.03 0.31
CA MET A 146 -3.24 -4.47 0.41
C MET A 146 -2.17 -5.08 1.30
N ARG A 147 -2.62 -5.81 2.34
CA ARG A 147 -1.76 -6.37 3.39
C ARG A 147 -1.85 -7.88 3.51
N ARG A 148 -2.88 -8.49 2.92
CA ARG A 148 -3.05 -9.94 3.03
C ARG A 148 -1.95 -10.62 2.22
N PRO A 149 -1.44 -11.79 2.67
CA PRO A 149 -0.35 -12.47 1.97
C PRO A 149 -0.65 -12.83 0.51
N GLY A 150 -1.91 -13.03 0.13
CA GLY A 150 -2.29 -13.28 -1.27
C GLY A 150 -2.17 -12.00 -2.11
N ASP A 151 -2.76 -10.92 -1.61
CA ASP A 151 -2.81 -9.63 -2.32
C ASP A 151 -1.41 -9.00 -2.48
N SER A 152 -0.52 -9.15 -1.49
CA SER A 152 0.85 -8.65 -1.56
C SER A 152 1.85 -9.68 -2.12
N ALA A 153 1.37 -10.81 -2.68
CA ALA A 153 2.22 -11.81 -3.30
C ALA A 153 3.16 -11.24 -4.39
N PRO A 154 2.71 -10.31 -5.28
CA PRO A 154 3.57 -9.71 -6.28
C PRO A 154 4.85 -9.07 -5.72
N CYS A 155 4.75 -8.44 -4.53
CA CYS A 155 5.89 -7.80 -3.88
C CYS A 155 6.97 -8.76 -3.39
N ARG A 156 6.63 -10.04 -3.21
CA ARG A 156 7.57 -11.09 -2.78
C ARG A 156 8.26 -11.77 -3.96
N THR A 157 7.54 -11.90 -5.07
CA THR A 157 8.00 -12.63 -6.25
C THR A 157 8.73 -11.73 -7.24
N ALA A 158 8.43 -10.43 -7.24
CA ALA A 158 9.11 -9.46 -8.09
C ALA A 158 10.57 -9.25 -7.66
N ARG A 159 11.45 -9.04 -8.64
CA ARG A 159 12.83 -8.61 -8.41
C ARG A 159 12.84 -7.09 -8.33
N LEU A 160 12.84 -6.58 -7.10
CA LEU A 160 12.76 -5.15 -6.79
C LEU A 160 14.01 -4.71 -6.05
N ASP A 161 14.48 -3.51 -6.34
CA ASP A 161 15.46 -2.80 -5.53
C ASP A 161 14.74 -2.02 -4.43
N TRP A 162 15.40 -1.89 -3.28
CA TRP A 162 14.77 -1.35 -2.06
C TRP A 162 15.57 -0.18 -1.50
N VAL A 163 14.85 0.84 -1.06
CA VAL A 163 15.40 1.99 -0.35
C VAL A 163 14.69 2.16 0.99
N GLY A 164 15.43 2.52 2.04
CA GLY A 164 14.84 2.79 3.35
C GLY A 164 13.85 3.96 3.29
N VAL A 165 12.76 3.85 4.05
CA VAL A 165 11.81 4.95 4.28
C VAL A 165 11.97 5.44 5.72
N GLY A 166 12.08 6.77 5.89
CA GLY A 166 12.45 7.45 7.13
C GLY A 166 11.29 8.19 7.78
#